data_AF-A0A5K7XB73-F1
#
_entry.id   AF-A0A5K7XB73-F1
#
_cell.length_a   1.000
_cell.length_b   1.000
_cell.length_c   1.000
_cell.angle_alpha   90.00
_cell.angle_beta   90.00
_cell.angle_gamma   90.00
#
_symmetry.space_group_name_H-M   'P 1'
#
loop_
_entity.id
_entity.type
_entity.pdbx_description
1 polymer ?
#
loop_
_entity_poly.entity_id
_entity_poly.type
_entity_poly.pdbx_seq_one_letter_code
_entity_poly.pdbx_strand_id
1 'polypeptide(L)'
;MQRQYIRQRERVFTEEMKVKFCRLVRESYSLAEAAQGVGVTLRTVQRYRREEEDFDQEVRMAKLAKPDPLKLMESAARTHWRAAAWLLERTKPETYARKRGDLASGLKVTKALRLMMETALANTPEEARSELFKHLDKTYEHALDCCFPSLGPWNRPREPKMADTPLVFRERAKSAPVIHNYGIGTPDEWSFAAKPEPPRSHAPRQAPNAEVTPPPEPTLAPGSSNRGHNAPPALTEAERAQRHQDLLDWGRFFKPAARSTWPERTAGRYALAPQGVSMPNLRRGSSVLQHVDAPRRHAVRRWSGEEGTSHAERGKRP
;
A
#
# COMPACT_ATOMS: atom_id res chain seq x y z
N MET A 1 -7.63 19.68 70.69
CA MET A 1 -7.14 18.62 69.78
C MET A 1 -6.69 19.27 68.48
N GLN A 2 -5.38 19.49 68.32
CA GLN A 2 -4.79 20.03 67.10
C GLN A 2 -4.92 18.96 66.00
N ARG A 3 -5.78 19.20 65.01
CA ARG A 3 -5.81 18.39 63.78
C ARG A 3 -4.47 18.60 63.09
N GLN A 4 -3.58 17.63 63.24
CA GLN A 4 -2.34 17.60 62.50
C GLN A 4 -2.68 17.66 61.02
N TYR A 5 -2.38 18.80 60.39
CA TYR A 5 -2.37 18.97 58.96
C TYR A 5 -1.28 18.04 58.43
N ILE A 6 -1.64 16.78 58.17
CA ILE A 6 -0.82 15.85 57.41
C ILE A 6 -0.52 16.59 56.13
N ARG A 7 0.75 17.00 55.98
CA ARG A 7 1.27 17.70 54.80
C ARG A 7 0.64 17.04 53.59
N GLN A 8 -0.21 17.79 52.88
CA GLN A 8 -0.86 17.35 51.66
C GLN A 8 0.24 16.96 50.70
N ARG A 9 0.62 15.68 50.72
CA ARG A 9 1.51 15.12 49.72
C ARG A 9 0.76 15.32 48.42
N GLU A 10 1.31 16.16 47.55
CA GLU A 10 0.67 16.48 46.27
C GLU A 10 0.16 15.19 45.64
N ARG A 11 -1.10 15.21 45.23
CA ARG A 11 -1.73 14.03 44.63
C ARG A 11 -0.91 13.69 43.39
N VAL A 12 -0.28 12.51 43.42
CA VAL A 12 0.57 12.00 42.34
C VAL A 12 -0.21 11.85 41.02
N PHE A 13 -1.54 11.81 41.07
CA PHE A 13 -2.40 11.68 39.92
C PHE A 13 -3.37 12.87 39.83
N THR A 14 -2.97 13.88 39.05
CA THR A 14 -3.75 15.10 38.82
C THR A 14 -4.93 14.85 37.87
N GLU A 15 -5.90 15.76 37.84
CA GLU A 15 -7.08 15.61 36.98
C GLU A 15 -6.73 15.59 35.49
N GLU A 16 -5.77 16.42 35.08
CA GLU A 16 -5.23 16.42 33.70
C GLU A 16 -4.64 15.06 33.31
N MET A 17 -3.97 14.38 34.26
CA MET A 17 -3.44 13.05 34.05
C MET A 17 -4.54 12.00 33.88
N LYS A 18 -5.66 12.12 34.61
CA LYS A 18 -6.83 11.23 34.45
C LYS A 18 -7.47 11.40 33.07
N VAL A 19 -7.69 12.63 32.63
CA VAL A 19 -8.23 12.93 31.30
C VAL A 19 -7.30 12.37 30.21
N LYS A 20 -5.98 12.58 30.34
CA LYS A 20 -4.98 12.03 29.41
C LYS A 20 -4.99 10.49 29.43
N PHE A 21 -5.11 9.87 30.61
CA PHE A 21 -5.19 8.42 30.76
C PHE A 21 -6.45 7.86 30.07
N CYS A 22 -7.62 8.42 30.35
CA CYS A 22 -8.89 8.01 29.72
C CYS A 22 -8.83 8.17 28.19
N ARG A 23 -8.18 9.24 27.68
CA ARG A 23 -7.96 9.41 26.25
C ARG A 23 -7.12 8.28 25.64
N LEU A 24 -6.01 7.89 26.27
CA LEU A 24 -5.19 6.78 25.79
C LEU A 24 -5.96 5.45 25.83
N VAL A 25 -6.77 5.21 26.86
CA VAL A 25 -7.61 4.00 26.92
C VAL A 25 -8.63 3.97 25.77
N ARG A 26 -9.24 5.11 25.40
CA ARG A 26 -10.13 5.23 24.22
C ARG A 26 -9.40 4.94 22.91
N GLU A 27 -8.11 5.26 22.84
CA GLU A 27 -7.24 4.94 21.68
C GLU A 27 -6.76 3.48 21.67
N SER A 28 -7.32 2.63 22.54
CA SER A 28 -6.99 1.19 22.68
C SER A 28 -5.60 0.86 23.18
N TYR A 29 -4.97 1.77 23.92
CA TYR A 29 -3.82 1.39 24.73
C TYR A 29 -4.27 0.51 25.90
N SER A 30 -3.45 -0.49 26.25
CA SER A 30 -3.68 -1.26 27.46
C SER A 30 -3.57 -0.35 28.70
N LEU A 31 -4.19 -0.73 29.82
CA LEU A 31 -4.12 0.07 31.05
C LEU A 31 -2.68 0.30 31.53
N ALA A 32 -1.79 -0.67 31.28
CA ALA A 32 -0.38 -0.58 31.64
C ALA A 32 0.36 0.43 30.74
N GLU A 33 0.17 0.36 29.42
CA GLU A 33 0.77 1.31 28.47
C GLU A 33 0.23 2.73 28.66
N ALA A 34 -1.08 2.86 28.89
CA ALA A 34 -1.71 4.14 29.19
C ALA A 34 -1.13 4.76 30.47
N ALA A 35 -0.91 3.96 31.52
CA ALA A 35 -0.30 4.42 32.77
C ALA A 35 1.15 4.89 32.53
N GLN A 36 1.93 4.11 31.77
CA GLN A 36 3.29 4.46 31.37
C GLN A 36 3.32 5.75 30.54
N GLY A 37 2.39 5.94 29.59
CA GLY A 37 2.30 7.14 28.75
C GLY A 37 1.91 8.42 29.50
N VAL A 38 1.31 8.27 30.68
CA VAL A 38 1.03 9.39 31.60
C VAL A 38 2.15 9.60 32.62
N GLY A 39 3.04 8.61 32.81
CA GLY A 39 4.14 8.67 33.77
C GLY A 39 3.75 8.20 35.18
N VAL A 40 2.70 7.37 35.30
CA VAL A 40 2.23 6.83 36.59
C VAL A 40 2.32 5.31 36.62
N THR A 41 2.52 4.74 37.81
CA THR A 41 2.52 3.28 37.96
C THR A 41 1.09 2.73 37.85
N LEU A 42 0.94 1.52 37.29
CA LEU A 42 -0.37 0.85 37.20
C LEU A 42 -1.03 0.67 38.58
N ARG A 43 -0.23 0.42 39.63
CA ARG A 43 -0.71 0.32 41.01
C ARG A 43 -1.37 1.61 41.49
N THR A 44 -0.81 2.76 41.13
CA THR A 44 -1.41 4.07 41.43
C THR A 44 -2.77 4.19 40.75
N VAL A 45 -2.87 3.90 39.45
CA VAL A 45 -4.14 3.96 38.71
C VAL A 45 -5.20 3.04 39.34
N GLN A 46 -4.82 1.80 39.69
CA GLN A 46 -5.73 0.85 40.36
C GLN A 46 -6.17 1.31 41.76
N ARG A 47 -5.34 2.08 42.47
CA ARG A 47 -5.74 2.68 43.75
C ARG A 47 -6.80 3.75 43.52
N TYR A 48 -6.56 4.68 42.59
CA TYR A 48 -7.51 5.76 42.27
C TYR A 48 -8.83 5.23 41.73
N ARG A 49 -8.83 4.19 40.88
CA ARG A 49 -10.08 3.53 40.43
C ARG A 49 -10.89 2.89 41.56
N ARG A 50 -10.28 2.57 42.71
CA ARG A 50 -10.98 2.05 43.89
C ARG A 50 -11.44 3.16 44.83
N GLU A 51 -10.68 4.25 44.90
CA GLU A 51 -10.94 5.39 45.78
C GLU A 51 -11.96 6.39 45.18
N GLU A 52 -11.99 6.52 43.85
CA GLU A 52 -12.82 7.50 43.12
C GLU A 52 -13.70 6.79 42.08
N GLU A 53 -15.00 6.68 42.37
CA GLU A 53 -15.96 5.93 41.54
C GLU A 53 -16.18 6.58 40.17
N ASP A 54 -16.23 7.92 40.11
CA ASP A 54 -16.40 8.67 38.86
C ASP A 54 -15.29 8.36 37.86
N PHE A 55 -14.04 8.33 38.34
CA PHE A 55 -12.89 7.97 37.50
C PHE A 55 -12.97 6.52 37.01
N ASP A 56 -13.41 5.59 37.85
CA ASP A 56 -13.60 4.20 37.41
C ASP A 56 -14.67 4.09 36.32
N GLN A 57 -15.77 4.82 36.46
CA GLN A 57 -16.82 4.89 35.46
C GLN A 57 -16.30 5.49 34.14
N GLU A 58 -15.51 6.56 34.19
CA GLU A 58 -14.87 7.12 32.99
C GLU A 58 -13.94 6.13 32.29
N VAL A 59 -13.15 5.37 33.04
CA VAL A 59 -12.27 4.33 32.49
C VAL A 59 -13.10 3.19 31.87
N ARG A 60 -14.23 2.80 32.48
CA ARG A 60 -15.17 1.83 31.88
C ARG A 60 -15.74 2.35 30.57
N MET A 61 -16.22 3.60 30.55
CA MET A 61 -16.72 4.23 29.33
C MET A 61 -15.63 4.36 28.26
N ALA A 62 -14.40 4.67 28.65
CA ALA A 62 -13.26 4.73 27.75
C ALA A 62 -12.95 3.37 27.10
N LYS A 63 -13.07 2.27 27.85
CA LYS A 63 -12.90 0.90 27.30
C LYS A 63 -14.00 0.47 26.34
N LEU A 64 -15.21 0.97 26.54
CA LEU A 64 -16.34 0.68 25.65
C LEU A 64 -16.30 1.50 24.35
N ALA A 65 -15.53 2.59 24.33
CA ALA A 65 -15.34 3.38 23.12
C ALA A 65 -14.66 2.52 22.04
N LYS A 66 -15.27 2.49 20.85
CA LYS A 66 -14.67 1.82 19.70
C LYS A 66 -13.45 2.63 19.26
N PRO A 67 -12.25 2.04 19.23
CA PRO A 67 -11.07 2.74 18.75
C PRO A 67 -11.21 3.10 17.28
N ASP A 68 -10.51 4.15 16.88
CA ASP A 68 -10.33 4.49 15.47
C ASP A 68 -9.57 3.34 14.78
N PRO A 69 -10.20 2.63 13.82
CA PRO A 69 -9.57 1.50 13.14
C PRO A 69 -8.31 1.92 12.37
N LEU A 70 -8.21 3.18 11.95
CA LEU A 70 -7.02 3.66 11.23
C LEU A 70 -5.79 3.68 12.14
N LYS A 71 -5.93 4.24 13.35
CA LYS A 71 -4.84 4.26 14.36
C LYS A 71 -4.41 2.84 14.77
N LEU A 72 -5.37 1.92 14.91
CA LEU A 72 -5.06 0.50 15.17
C LEU A 72 -4.27 -0.14 14.03
N MET A 73 -4.63 0.19 12.78
CA MET A 73 -3.88 -0.31 11.63
C MET A 73 -2.47 0.29 11.56
N GLU A 74 -2.31 1.58 11.87
CA GLU A 74 -1.01 2.23 11.91
C GLU A 74 -0.09 1.64 12.99
N SER A 75 -0.63 1.32 14.17
CA SER A 75 0.17 0.67 15.23
C SER A 75 0.57 -0.75 14.81
N ALA A 76 -0.35 -1.52 14.24
CA ALA A 76 -0.07 -2.86 13.71
C ALA A 76 0.94 -2.84 12.54
N ALA A 77 0.92 -1.81 11.71
CA ALA A 77 1.87 -1.65 10.60
C ALA A 77 3.33 -1.50 11.07
N ARG A 78 3.57 -1.04 12.30
CA ARG A 78 4.94 -0.92 12.85
C ARG A 78 5.59 -2.26 13.15
N THR A 79 4.79 -3.28 13.44
CA THR A 79 5.28 -4.61 13.85
C THR A 79 4.99 -5.69 12.80
N HIS A 80 3.95 -5.51 11.98
CA HIS A 80 3.49 -6.51 11.02
C HIS A 80 3.55 -5.99 9.58
N TRP A 81 4.41 -6.63 8.77
CA TRP A 81 4.60 -6.27 7.36
C TRP A 81 3.31 -6.35 6.53
N ARG A 82 2.36 -7.25 6.87
CA ARG A 82 1.07 -7.36 6.18
C ARG A 82 0.18 -6.14 6.39
N ALA A 83 0.13 -5.65 7.63
CA ALA A 83 -0.60 -4.43 7.97
C ALA A 83 0.05 -3.23 7.27
N ALA A 84 1.39 -3.17 7.24
CA ALA A 84 2.11 -2.14 6.50
C ALA A 84 1.82 -2.18 4.99
N ALA A 85 1.86 -3.36 4.36
CA ALA A 85 1.55 -3.53 2.95
C ALA A 85 0.11 -3.12 2.61
N TRP A 86 -0.85 -3.50 3.46
CA TRP A 86 -2.25 -3.11 3.32
C TRP A 86 -2.43 -1.59 3.43
N LEU A 87 -1.74 -0.94 4.37
CA LEU A 87 -1.80 0.50 4.55
C LEU A 87 -1.21 1.23 3.34
N LEU A 88 -0.10 0.73 2.78
CA LEU A 88 0.52 1.27 1.56
C LEU A 88 -0.38 1.13 0.33
N GLU A 89 -1.03 -0.02 0.16
CA GLU A 89 -1.95 -0.27 -0.96
C GLU A 89 -3.12 0.72 -0.97
N ARG A 90 -3.62 1.13 0.20
CA ARG A 90 -4.75 2.08 0.32
C ARG A 90 -4.34 3.54 0.33
N THR A 91 -3.19 3.87 0.92
CA THR A 91 -2.70 5.26 0.99
C THR A 91 -2.08 5.71 -0.34
N LYS A 92 -1.44 4.79 -1.07
CA LYS A 92 -0.73 5.08 -2.32
C LYS A 92 -1.03 3.99 -3.36
N PRO A 93 -2.29 3.89 -3.84
CA PRO A 93 -2.69 2.83 -4.76
C PRO A 93 -1.88 2.85 -6.06
N GLU A 94 -1.50 4.02 -6.56
CA GLU A 94 -0.73 4.14 -7.82
C GLU A 94 0.62 3.42 -7.79
N THR A 95 1.26 3.36 -6.62
CA THR A 95 2.60 2.74 -6.47
C THR A 95 2.52 1.30 -5.98
N TYR A 96 1.61 1.03 -5.02
CA TYR A 96 1.61 -0.24 -4.28
C TYR A 96 0.40 -1.13 -4.55
N ALA A 97 -0.66 -0.63 -5.20
CA ALA A 97 -1.76 -1.51 -5.58
C ALA A 97 -1.29 -2.53 -6.60
N ARG A 98 -1.93 -3.70 -6.58
CA ARG A 98 -1.71 -4.71 -7.61
C ARG A 98 -2.07 -4.11 -8.97
N LYS A 99 -1.05 -3.91 -9.82
CA LYS A 99 -1.26 -3.51 -11.22
C LYS A 99 -2.13 -4.57 -11.87
N ARG A 100 -3.28 -4.17 -12.41
CA ARG A 100 -4.14 -5.08 -13.18
C ARG A 100 -3.31 -5.64 -14.34
N GLY A 101 -3.26 -6.97 -14.46
CA GLY A 101 -2.52 -7.64 -15.54
C GLY A 101 -2.99 -7.24 -16.94
N ASP A 102 -4.22 -6.73 -17.03
CA ASP A 102 -4.87 -6.28 -18.25
C ASP A 102 -4.43 -4.88 -18.71
N LEU A 103 -3.71 -4.14 -17.86
CA LEU A 103 -3.14 -2.86 -18.25
C LEU A 103 -1.82 -3.14 -18.99
N ALA A 104 -1.78 -2.80 -20.27
CA ALA A 104 -0.55 -2.82 -21.03
C ALA A 104 0.48 -1.91 -20.33
N SER A 105 1.60 -2.48 -19.90
CA SER A 105 2.71 -1.70 -19.34
C SER A 105 3.14 -0.62 -20.34
N GLY A 106 3.51 0.58 -19.88
CA GLY A 106 4.00 1.67 -20.75
C GLY A 106 5.04 1.18 -21.77
N LEU A 107 6.00 0.37 -21.33
CA LEU A 107 6.99 -0.30 -22.20
C LEU A 107 6.39 -1.08 -23.39
N LYS A 108 5.28 -1.80 -23.18
CA LYS A 108 4.59 -2.56 -24.25
C LYS A 108 3.91 -1.61 -25.22
N VAL A 109 3.28 -0.54 -24.72
CA VAL A 109 2.64 0.49 -25.55
C VAL A 109 3.69 1.23 -26.39
N THR A 110 4.79 1.67 -25.76
CA THR A 110 5.94 2.28 -26.43
C THR A 110 6.52 1.37 -27.52
N LYS A 111 6.70 0.08 -27.23
CA LYS A 111 7.19 -0.89 -28.23
C LYS A 111 6.22 -1.04 -29.39
N ALA A 112 4.92 -1.14 -29.13
CA ALA A 112 3.90 -1.23 -30.17
C ALA A 112 3.87 0.01 -31.07
N LEU A 113 3.89 1.21 -30.48
CA LEU A 113 3.93 2.47 -31.22
C LEU A 113 5.22 2.64 -32.03
N ARG A 114 6.37 2.24 -31.49
CA ARG A 114 7.64 2.25 -32.23
C ARG A 114 7.61 1.32 -33.44
N LEU A 115 7.03 0.12 -33.31
CA LEU A 115 6.83 -0.80 -34.44
C LEU A 115 5.91 -0.17 -35.49
N MET A 116 4.83 0.50 -35.08
CA MET A 116 3.97 1.24 -36.01
C MET A 116 4.74 2.34 -36.76
N MET A 117 5.56 3.13 -36.08
CA MET A 117 6.41 4.16 -36.71
C MET A 117 7.38 3.53 -37.72
N GLU A 118 8.02 2.43 -37.36
CA GLU A 118 8.96 1.71 -38.24
C GLU A 118 8.27 1.20 -39.52
N THR A 119 7.07 0.61 -39.38
CA THR A 119 6.28 0.19 -40.54
C THR A 119 5.82 1.36 -41.40
N ALA A 120 5.46 2.50 -40.81
CA ALA A 120 5.08 3.70 -41.56
C ALA A 120 6.26 4.25 -42.37
N LEU A 121 7.45 4.35 -41.77
CA LEU A 121 8.66 4.84 -42.43
C LEU A 121 9.14 3.90 -43.54
N ALA A 122 9.03 2.58 -43.35
CA ALA A 122 9.40 1.60 -44.38
C ALA A 122 8.57 1.75 -45.67
N ASN A 123 7.30 2.15 -45.54
CA ASN A 123 6.38 2.32 -46.67
C ASN A 123 6.35 3.75 -47.24
N THR A 124 7.10 4.69 -46.67
CA THR A 124 7.12 6.09 -47.10
C THR A 124 8.33 6.35 -48.02
N PRO A 125 8.17 7.09 -49.15
CA PRO A 125 9.29 7.49 -50.00
C PRO A 125 10.31 8.33 -49.22
N GLU A 126 11.60 8.20 -49.56
CA GLU A 126 12.71 8.74 -48.77
C GLU A 126 12.64 10.26 -48.55
N GLU A 127 12.15 10.99 -49.56
CA GLU A 127 11.98 12.45 -49.52
C GLU A 127 11.03 12.93 -48.42
N ALA A 128 10.02 12.13 -48.06
CA ALA A 128 9.00 12.49 -47.07
C ALA A 128 9.23 11.88 -45.68
N ARG A 129 10.23 10.99 -45.51
CA ARG A 129 10.46 10.27 -44.25
C ARG A 129 10.77 11.18 -43.08
N SER A 130 11.56 12.23 -43.31
CA SER A 130 12.00 13.15 -42.25
C SER A 130 10.85 13.98 -41.68
N GLU A 131 10.00 14.53 -42.55
CA GLU A 131 8.81 15.30 -42.14
C GLU A 131 7.77 14.40 -41.47
N LEU A 132 7.52 13.20 -42.02
CA LEU A 132 6.63 12.23 -41.39
C LEU A 132 7.12 11.81 -40.00
N PHE A 133 8.42 11.54 -39.85
CA PHE A 133 9.01 11.18 -38.56
C PHE A 133 8.80 12.29 -37.51
N LYS A 134 9.07 13.55 -37.85
CA LYS A 134 8.82 14.69 -36.94
C LYS A 134 7.37 14.77 -36.49
N HIS A 135 6.43 14.52 -37.40
CA HIS A 135 5.00 14.54 -37.06
C HIS A 135 4.64 13.37 -36.15
N LEU A 136 5.05 12.15 -36.51
CA LEU A 136 4.79 10.94 -35.71
C LEU A 136 5.41 11.01 -34.32
N ASP A 137 6.62 11.55 -34.19
CA ASP A 137 7.31 11.71 -32.89
C ASP A 137 6.55 12.69 -31.99
N LYS A 138 6.08 13.82 -32.53
CA LYS A 138 5.22 14.77 -31.79
C LYS A 138 3.88 14.15 -31.38
N THR A 139 3.22 13.43 -32.29
CA THR A 139 1.96 12.74 -31.98
C THR A 139 2.16 11.63 -30.95
N TYR A 140 3.30 10.94 -31.01
CA TYR A 140 3.69 9.90 -30.06
C TYR A 140 3.84 10.46 -28.64
N GLU A 141 4.62 11.54 -28.46
CA GLU A 141 4.77 12.18 -27.15
C GLU A 141 3.40 12.67 -26.62
N HIS A 142 2.60 13.31 -27.46
CA HIS A 142 1.24 13.74 -27.08
C HIS A 142 0.32 12.56 -26.70
N ALA A 143 0.37 11.45 -27.43
CA ALA A 143 -0.42 10.25 -27.13
C ALA A 143 0.00 9.62 -25.79
N LEU A 144 1.30 9.60 -25.50
CA LEU A 144 1.79 9.13 -24.20
C LEU A 144 1.35 10.04 -23.06
N ASP A 145 1.41 11.36 -23.23
CA ASP A 145 0.92 12.32 -22.23
C ASP A 145 -0.58 12.15 -21.94
N CYS A 146 -1.37 11.86 -22.99
CA CYS A 146 -2.80 11.59 -22.84
C CYS A 146 -3.08 10.25 -22.13
N CYS A 147 -2.34 9.20 -22.47
CA CYS A 147 -2.57 7.86 -21.93
C CYS A 147 -1.97 7.66 -20.53
N PHE A 148 -0.92 8.41 -20.19
CA PHE A 148 -0.17 8.24 -18.95
C PHE A 148 0.15 9.59 -18.28
N PRO A 149 -0.86 10.37 -17.87
CA PRO A 149 -0.65 11.69 -17.28
C PRO A 149 0.18 11.64 -15.98
N SER A 150 0.20 10.49 -15.29
CA SER A 150 0.99 10.27 -14.07
C SER A 150 2.48 9.98 -14.31
N LEU A 151 2.91 9.73 -15.56
CA LEU A 151 4.33 9.53 -15.89
C LEU A 151 5.11 10.85 -16.01
N GLY A 152 4.41 11.98 -16.18
CA GLY A 152 4.99 13.33 -16.28
C GLY A 152 5.97 13.50 -17.45
N PRO A 153 6.44 14.74 -17.70
CA PRO A 153 7.51 14.99 -18.66
C PRO A 153 8.86 14.50 -18.11
N TRP A 154 9.18 13.24 -18.36
CA TRP A 154 10.54 12.64 -18.41
C TRP A 154 11.57 12.95 -17.29
N ASN A 155 11.17 13.29 -16.05
CA ASN A 155 12.13 13.51 -14.94
C ASN A 155 12.11 12.45 -13.79
N ARG A 156 11.75 11.19 -14.14
CA ARG A 156 12.28 9.88 -13.63
C ARG A 156 11.94 9.41 -12.19
N PRO A 157 11.81 8.08 -11.95
CA PRO A 157 12.97 7.18 -11.90
C PRO A 157 13.19 6.36 -13.19
N ARG A 158 14.47 6.09 -13.45
CA ARG A 158 15.07 5.66 -14.72
C ARG A 158 14.65 4.24 -15.12
N GLU A 159 14.12 4.09 -16.33
CA GLU A 159 13.91 2.79 -16.95
C GLU A 159 15.19 2.22 -17.60
N PRO A 160 15.33 0.89 -17.64
CA PRO A 160 16.46 0.19 -18.26
C PRO A 160 16.58 0.53 -19.75
N LYS A 161 17.82 0.74 -20.21
CA LYS A 161 18.14 0.92 -21.63
C LYS A 161 17.62 -0.30 -22.41
N MET A 162 16.48 -0.15 -23.10
CA MET A 162 16.08 -1.12 -24.13
C MET A 162 16.88 -0.86 -25.41
N ALA A 163 17.16 -1.94 -26.14
CA ALA A 163 17.96 -1.93 -27.36
C ALA A 163 17.32 -1.06 -28.45
N ASP A 164 18.16 -0.26 -29.10
CA ASP A 164 17.78 0.61 -30.21
C ASP A 164 17.47 -0.21 -31.46
N THR A 165 16.34 0.05 -32.13
CA THR A 165 16.07 -0.49 -33.46
C THR A 165 16.82 0.32 -34.52
N PRO A 166 17.40 -0.34 -35.54
CA PRO A 166 18.40 0.28 -36.44
C PRO A 166 17.85 1.42 -37.29
N LEU A 167 16.56 1.39 -37.68
CA LEU A 167 15.95 2.44 -38.53
C LEU A 167 15.65 3.72 -37.75
N VAL A 168 15.13 3.60 -36.54
CA VAL A 168 14.84 4.75 -35.66
C VAL A 168 16.13 5.43 -35.22
N PHE A 169 17.19 4.65 -34.98
CA PHE A 169 18.51 5.20 -34.69
C PHE A 169 19.06 6.04 -35.84
N ARG A 170 18.93 5.58 -37.09
CA ARG A 170 19.45 6.27 -38.27
C ARG A 170 18.74 7.59 -38.54
N GLU A 171 17.42 7.65 -38.41
CA GLU A 171 16.66 8.90 -38.61
C GLU A 171 16.83 9.86 -37.41
N ARG A 172 16.89 9.33 -36.18
CA ARG A 172 17.20 10.15 -35.00
C ARG A 172 18.59 10.76 -35.06
N ALA A 173 19.57 10.06 -35.63
CA ALA A 173 20.90 10.60 -35.87
C ALA A 173 20.90 11.76 -36.90
N LYS A 174 19.96 11.75 -37.86
CA LYS A 174 19.78 12.83 -38.84
C LYS A 174 18.99 14.03 -38.28
N SER A 175 18.03 13.76 -37.39
CA SER A 175 17.14 14.79 -36.82
C SER A 175 17.61 15.36 -35.49
N ALA A 176 18.61 14.74 -34.85
CA ALA A 176 19.23 15.31 -33.67
C ALA A 176 19.74 16.71 -34.04
N PRO A 177 19.40 17.75 -33.27
CA PRO A 177 20.05 19.04 -33.46
C PRO A 177 21.55 18.76 -33.43
N VAL A 178 22.28 19.29 -34.42
CA VAL A 178 23.75 19.31 -34.37
C VAL A 178 24.08 20.04 -33.08
N ILE A 179 24.27 19.28 -32.01
CA ILE A 179 24.81 19.79 -30.77
C ILE A 179 26.22 20.16 -31.22
N HIS A 180 26.41 21.45 -31.52
CA HIS A 180 27.74 22.00 -31.60
C HIS A 180 28.38 21.69 -30.25
N ASN A 181 29.23 20.66 -30.25
CA ASN A 181 30.14 20.34 -29.18
C ASN A 181 31.05 21.56 -29.02
N TYR A 182 30.59 22.55 -28.27
CA TYR A 182 31.47 23.52 -27.67
C TYR A 182 32.27 22.77 -26.59
N GLY A 183 33.42 22.25 -27.01
CA GLY A 183 34.63 22.09 -26.20
C GLY A 183 34.51 21.29 -24.90
N ILE A 184 34.19 20.01 -24.96
CA ILE A 184 34.53 19.08 -23.87
C ILE A 184 35.46 18.01 -24.41
N GLY A 185 36.74 18.14 -24.02
CA GLY A 185 37.70 17.07 -23.73
C GLY A 185 37.88 15.97 -24.75
N THR A 186 39.08 15.90 -25.32
CA THR A 186 39.60 14.76 -26.07
C THR A 186 39.42 13.42 -25.34
N PRO A 187 39.14 12.29 -26.04
CA PRO A 187 38.75 11.01 -25.43
C PRO A 187 39.87 10.15 -24.82
N ASP A 188 41.02 10.71 -24.43
CA ASP A 188 42.20 9.92 -24.02
C ASP A 188 42.38 9.74 -22.50
N GLU A 189 41.54 10.31 -21.64
CA GLU A 189 41.75 10.25 -20.18
C GLU A 189 40.86 9.25 -19.41
N TRP A 190 39.95 8.53 -20.06
CA TRP A 190 39.13 7.51 -19.37
C TRP A 190 39.75 6.13 -19.46
N SER A 191 41.05 6.06 -19.20
CA SER A 191 41.71 4.84 -18.79
C SER A 191 41.11 4.42 -17.45
N PHE A 192 40.15 3.51 -17.51
CA PHE A 192 39.79 2.64 -16.38
C PHE A 192 41.03 1.81 -16.04
N ALA A 193 41.99 2.42 -15.35
CA ALA A 193 42.97 1.71 -14.56
C ALA A 193 42.18 0.97 -13.49
N ALA A 194 41.86 -0.28 -13.79
CA ALA A 194 41.43 -1.25 -12.81
C ALA A 194 42.43 -1.17 -11.66
N LYS A 195 41.96 -0.70 -10.50
CA LYS A 195 42.72 -0.74 -9.27
C LYS A 195 43.11 -2.21 -9.06
N PRO A 196 44.40 -2.58 -9.06
CA PRO A 196 44.78 -3.97 -8.88
C PRO A 196 44.23 -4.44 -7.53
N GLU A 197 43.34 -5.42 -7.55
CA GLU A 197 42.92 -6.10 -6.33
C GLU A 197 44.17 -6.69 -5.67
N PRO A 198 44.43 -6.42 -4.38
CA PRO A 198 45.51 -7.08 -3.69
C PRO A 198 45.25 -8.60 -3.66
N PRO A 199 46.28 -9.44 -3.81
CA PRO A 199 46.12 -10.89 -3.84
C PRO A 199 45.40 -11.34 -2.56
N ARG A 200 44.23 -11.96 -2.73
CA ARG A 200 43.55 -12.68 -1.65
C ARG A 200 44.48 -13.80 -1.19
N SER A 201 45.13 -13.60 -0.06
CA SER A 201 45.89 -14.65 0.61
C SER A 201 44.91 -15.75 1.02
N HIS A 202 44.96 -16.88 0.33
CA HIS A 202 44.40 -18.13 0.80
C HIS A 202 45.20 -18.58 2.03
N ALA A 203 44.82 -18.08 3.20
CA ALA A 203 45.24 -18.69 4.45
C ALA A 203 44.52 -20.05 4.60
N PRO A 204 45.25 -21.16 4.82
CA PRO A 204 44.62 -22.45 5.09
C PRO A 204 43.84 -22.35 6.39
N ARG A 205 42.55 -22.68 6.31
CA ARG A 205 41.64 -22.81 7.45
C ARG A 205 42.12 -24.00 8.30
N GLN A 206 42.99 -23.72 9.27
CA GLN A 206 43.31 -24.67 10.33
C GLN A 206 42.03 -24.94 11.12
N ALA A 207 41.63 -26.21 11.16
CA ALA A 207 40.61 -26.70 12.05
C ALA A 207 41.15 -26.63 13.49
N PRO A 208 40.45 -26.00 14.46
CA PRO A 208 40.75 -26.22 15.85
C PRO A 208 40.20 -27.59 16.25
N ASN A 209 41.10 -28.58 16.33
CA ASN A 209 40.90 -29.73 17.21
C ASN A 209 40.95 -29.20 18.65
N ALA A 210 39.80 -28.74 19.15
CA ALA A 210 39.58 -28.56 20.57
C ALA A 210 39.11 -29.91 21.11
N GLU A 211 40.04 -30.59 21.75
CA GLU A 211 39.83 -31.71 22.65
C GLU A 211 38.73 -31.33 23.67
N VAL A 212 37.58 -31.97 23.53
CA VAL A 212 36.44 -31.80 24.42
C VAL A 212 36.78 -32.52 25.73
N THR A 213 37.37 -31.79 26.67
CA THR A 213 37.37 -32.22 28.08
C THR A 213 35.92 -32.16 28.57
N PRO A 214 35.36 -33.26 29.13
CA PRO A 214 34.03 -33.19 29.73
C PRO A 214 34.07 -32.25 30.95
N PRO A 215 33.05 -31.39 31.13
CA PRO A 215 32.98 -30.53 32.30
C PRO A 215 32.84 -31.37 33.58
N PRO A 216 33.46 -30.96 34.71
CA PRO A 216 33.29 -31.66 35.98
C PRO A 216 31.82 -31.63 36.40
N GLU A 217 31.35 -32.79 36.89
CA GLU A 217 30.04 -32.95 37.47
C GLU A 217 29.74 -31.85 38.50
N PRO A 218 28.58 -31.17 38.42
CA PRO A 218 28.15 -30.27 39.47
C PRO A 218 27.77 -31.10 40.69
N THR A 219 28.64 -31.07 41.70
CA THR A 219 28.34 -31.53 43.06
C THR A 219 27.05 -30.87 43.55
N LEU A 220 26.04 -31.70 43.77
CA LEU A 220 24.73 -31.33 44.31
C LEU A 220 24.90 -30.72 45.71
N ALA A 221 24.81 -29.38 45.80
CA ALA A 221 24.52 -28.71 47.05
C ALA A 221 23.00 -28.77 47.31
N PRO A 222 22.54 -29.29 48.45
CA PRO A 222 21.14 -29.22 48.82
C PRO A 222 20.86 -27.83 49.40
N GLY A 223 20.23 -26.94 48.61
CA GLY A 223 19.83 -25.66 49.16
C GLY A 223 19.22 -24.68 48.16
N SER A 224 17.92 -24.41 48.35
CA SER A 224 17.21 -23.21 47.89
C SER A 224 16.72 -23.19 46.44
N SER A 225 15.69 -24.01 46.16
CA SER A 225 14.80 -23.83 45.02
C SER A 225 13.76 -22.76 45.35
N ASN A 226 13.96 -21.55 44.82
CA ASN A 226 12.94 -20.51 44.76
C ASN A 226 12.85 -19.91 43.35
N ARG A 227 12.90 -20.77 42.32
CA ARG A 227 12.48 -20.42 40.95
C ARG A 227 10.97 -20.66 40.84
N GLY A 228 10.21 -19.64 41.22
CA GLY A 228 8.77 -19.59 40.98
C GLY A 228 8.47 -19.79 39.50
N HIS A 229 7.65 -20.81 39.24
CA HIS A 229 7.09 -21.17 37.96
C HIS A 229 6.29 -20.00 37.35
N ASN A 230 6.83 -19.35 36.32
CA ASN A 230 6.06 -18.61 35.32
C ASN A 230 6.17 -19.34 33.97
N ALA A 231 5.90 -20.64 33.98
CA ALA A 231 5.49 -21.31 32.75
C ALA A 231 4.05 -20.85 32.47
N PRO A 232 3.73 -20.28 31.30
CA PRO A 232 2.35 -20.00 30.96
C PRO A 232 1.56 -21.32 31.10
N PRO A 233 0.37 -21.30 31.72
CA PRO A 233 -0.44 -22.50 31.86
C PRO A 233 -0.63 -23.14 30.48
N ALA A 234 -0.47 -24.46 30.41
CA ALA A 234 -0.72 -25.19 29.18
C ALA A 234 -2.14 -24.85 28.71
N LEU A 235 -2.25 -24.23 27.53
CA LEU A 235 -3.53 -23.89 26.93
C LEU A 235 -4.39 -25.16 26.91
N THR A 236 -5.61 -25.03 27.43
CA THR A 236 -6.59 -26.11 27.41
C THR A 236 -6.88 -26.49 25.95
N GLU A 237 -7.29 -27.74 25.70
CA GLU A 237 -7.66 -28.17 24.34
C GLU A 237 -8.77 -27.29 23.74
N ALA A 238 -9.67 -26.77 24.58
CA ALA A 238 -10.71 -25.82 24.17
C ALA A 238 -10.12 -24.50 23.66
N GLU A 239 -9.14 -23.91 24.37
CA GLU A 239 -8.47 -22.68 23.92
C GLU A 239 -7.62 -22.91 22.66
N ARG A 240 -7.02 -24.10 22.53
CA ARG A 240 -6.26 -24.49 21.34
C ARG A 240 -7.19 -24.64 20.13
N ALA A 241 -8.37 -25.25 20.31
CA ALA A 241 -9.40 -25.37 19.29
C ALA A 241 -9.98 -24.00 18.90
N GLN A 242 -10.22 -23.11 19.87
CA GLN A 242 -10.72 -21.76 19.63
C GLN A 242 -9.71 -20.94 18.80
N ARG A 243 -8.41 -20.96 19.15
CA ARG A 243 -7.36 -20.28 18.36
C ARG A 243 -7.24 -20.84 16.95
N HIS A 244 -7.42 -22.15 16.78
CA HIS A 244 -7.44 -22.77 15.46
C HIS A 244 -8.66 -22.30 14.65
N GLN A 245 -9.83 -22.18 15.29
CA GLN A 245 -11.04 -21.66 14.66
C GLN A 245 -10.91 -20.18 14.28
N ASP A 246 -10.32 -19.35 15.14
CA ASP A 246 -10.05 -17.94 14.87
C ASP A 246 -9.08 -17.77 13.69
N LEU A 247 -8.07 -18.63 13.57
CA LEU A 247 -7.15 -18.66 12.42
C LEU A 247 -7.87 -19.06 11.12
N LEU A 248 -8.82 -19.99 11.19
CA LEU A 248 -9.64 -20.40 10.03
C LEU A 248 -10.61 -19.29 9.61
N ASP A 249 -11.23 -18.58 10.54
CA ASP A 249 -12.13 -17.45 10.25
C ASP A 249 -11.38 -16.22 9.73
N TRP A 250 -10.16 -15.96 10.23
CA TRP A 250 -9.26 -14.99 9.61
C TRP A 250 -8.91 -15.34 8.15
N GLY A 251 -8.78 -16.63 7.84
CA GLY A 251 -8.60 -17.11 6.47
C GLY A 251 -9.80 -16.84 5.56
N ARG A 252 -11.03 -16.78 6.10
CA ARG A 252 -12.26 -16.48 5.33
C ARG A 252 -12.39 -15.00 4.97
N PHE A 253 -11.88 -14.09 5.80
CA PHE A 253 -11.84 -12.65 5.50
C PHE A 253 -10.96 -12.30 4.30
N PHE A 254 -10.01 -13.18 3.95
CA PHE A 254 -9.09 -13.04 2.82
C PHE A 254 -9.40 -14.00 1.65
N LYS A 255 -10.65 -14.48 1.51
CA LYS A 255 -11.04 -15.12 0.24
C LYS A 255 -10.97 -14.05 -0.86
N PRO A 256 -10.10 -14.19 -1.88
CA PRO A 256 -10.19 -13.34 -3.06
C PRO A 256 -11.57 -13.55 -3.66
N ALA A 257 -12.28 -12.46 -3.95
CA ALA A 257 -13.56 -12.51 -4.64
C ALA A 257 -13.43 -13.51 -5.80
N ALA A 258 -14.19 -14.60 -5.71
CA ALA A 258 -14.15 -15.66 -6.70
C ALA A 258 -14.31 -15.04 -8.08
N ARG A 259 -13.40 -15.40 -8.99
CA ARG A 259 -13.46 -15.04 -10.40
C ARG A 259 -14.89 -15.21 -10.88
N SER A 260 -15.54 -14.11 -11.22
CA SER A 260 -16.78 -14.14 -11.98
C SER A 260 -16.47 -14.89 -13.27
N THR A 261 -17.01 -16.10 -13.38
CA THR A 261 -17.04 -16.89 -14.60
C THR A 261 -17.69 -16.03 -15.67
N TRP A 262 -16.86 -15.52 -16.58
CA TRP A 262 -17.33 -14.91 -17.82
C TRP A 262 -18.02 -16.02 -18.64
N PRO A 263 -19.21 -15.77 -19.20
CA PRO A 263 -19.86 -16.75 -20.05
C PRO A 263 -19.00 -16.98 -21.30
N GLU A 264 -18.59 -18.23 -21.51
CA GLU A 264 -18.00 -18.71 -22.76
C GLU A 264 -18.93 -18.35 -23.92
N ARG A 265 -18.55 -17.30 -24.65
CA ARG A 265 -19.22 -16.94 -25.90
C ARG A 265 -18.74 -17.93 -26.95
N THR A 266 -19.61 -18.90 -27.22
CA THR A 266 -19.54 -19.94 -28.24
C THR A 266 -18.87 -19.46 -29.54
N ALA A 267 -17.80 -20.15 -29.92
CA ALA A 267 -17.22 -20.09 -31.25
C ALA A 267 -18.27 -20.54 -32.28
N GLY A 268 -18.75 -19.59 -33.08
CA GLY A 268 -19.58 -19.85 -34.24
C GLY A 268 -18.75 -20.54 -35.33
N ARG A 269 -19.17 -21.74 -35.71
CA ARG A 269 -18.71 -22.48 -36.88
C ARG A 269 -18.92 -21.64 -38.14
N TYR A 270 -17.83 -21.33 -38.84
CA TYR A 270 -17.90 -20.97 -40.26
C TYR A 270 -18.08 -22.27 -41.05
N ALA A 271 -19.32 -22.57 -41.43
CA ALA A 271 -19.61 -23.57 -42.43
C ALA A 271 -19.47 -22.93 -43.82
N LEU A 272 -18.52 -23.46 -44.59
CA LEU A 272 -18.36 -23.23 -46.02
C LEU A 272 -19.56 -23.86 -46.76
N ALA A 273 -20.20 -23.11 -47.64
CA ALA A 273 -20.99 -23.63 -48.75
C ALA A 273 -21.01 -22.63 -49.92
N PRO A 274 -21.21 -23.08 -51.17
CA PRO A 274 -20.51 -22.55 -52.34
C PRO A 274 -21.32 -21.55 -53.19
N GLN A 275 -20.61 -21.01 -54.18
CA GLN A 275 -21.01 -20.08 -55.22
C GLN A 275 -22.33 -20.41 -55.92
N GLY A 276 -23.11 -19.37 -56.27
CA GLY A 276 -24.18 -19.50 -57.24
C GLY A 276 -25.15 -18.31 -57.36
N VAL A 277 -24.83 -17.40 -58.29
CA VAL A 277 -25.74 -16.69 -59.21
C VAL A 277 -26.76 -15.64 -58.67
N SER A 278 -26.77 -14.53 -59.42
CA SER A 278 -27.91 -13.62 -59.72
C SER A 278 -28.20 -12.41 -58.83
N MET A 279 -27.75 -11.25 -59.32
CA MET A 279 -28.48 -9.97 -59.24
C MET A 279 -29.93 -10.15 -59.76
N PRO A 280 -30.94 -9.44 -59.20
CA PRO A 280 -31.24 -8.10 -59.73
C PRO A 280 -31.81 -7.06 -58.74
N ASN A 281 -31.68 -5.80 -59.17
CA ASN A 281 -32.55 -4.64 -59.04
C ASN A 281 -32.97 -4.07 -57.66
N LEU A 282 -32.49 -2.83 -57.45
CA LEU A 282 -33.24 -1.64 -57.06
C LEU A 282 -34.73 -1.85 -56.71
N ARG A 283 -35.08 -1.59 -55.44
CA ARG A 283 -36.34 -0.92 -55.10
C ARG A 283 -36.23 -0.12 -53.81
N ARG A 284 -36.68 1.13 -53.91
CA ARG A 284 -36.96 2.07 -52.82
C ARG A 284 -38.08 1.54 -51.92
N GLY A 285 -37.97 1.87 -50.63
CA GLY A 285 -39.05 1.90 -49.64
C GLY A 285 -38.40 2.28 -48.29
N SER A 286 -38.47 3.53 -47.84
CA SER A 286 -39.62 4.16 -47.15
C SER A 286 -40.27 3.23 -46.14
N SER A 287 -40.02 3.50 -44.85
CA SER A 287 -40.83 3.20 -43.65
C SER A 287 -39.84 2.92 -42.51
N VAL A 288 -39.93 3.42 -41.28
CA VAL A 288 -40.85 4.30 -40.56
C VAL A 288 -40.08 4.69 -39.29
N LEU A 289 -40.14 5.96 -38.90
CA LEU A 289 -39.76 6.39 -37.56
C LEU A 289 -40.67 5.70 -36.54
N GLN A 290 -40.12 4.91 -35.63
CA GLN A 290 -40.77 4.65 -34.34
C GLN A 290 -39.87 5.13 -33.21
N HIS A 291 -40.26 6.31 -32.73
CA HIS A 291 -40.10 6.78 -31.36
C HIS A 291 -40.38 5.66 -30.36
N VAL A 292 -39.45 5.42 -29.44
CA VAL A 292 -39.79 4.97 -28.08
C VAL A 292 -38.92 5.76 -27.11
N ASP A 293 -39.47 6.89 -26.65
CA ASP A 293 -39.03 7.58 -25.46
C ASP A 293 -39.43 6.76 -24.22
N ALA A 294 -38.47 6.48 -23.34
CA ALA A 294 -38.73 5.95 -22.01
C ALA A 294 -38.10 6.89 -20.96
N PRO A 295 -38.89 7.47 -20.04
CA PRO A 295 -38.38 8.43 -19.07
C PRO A 295 -37.63 7.74 -17.92
N ARG A 296 -36.35 8.10 -17.75
CA ARG A 296 -35.58 7.81 -16.53
C ARG A 296 -36.19 8.58 -15.35
N ARG A 297 -36.86 7.84 -14.46
CA ARG A 297 -37.29 8.35 -13.14
C ARG A 297 -36.05 8.58 -12.27
N HIS A 298 -35.67 9.83 -12.09
CA HIS A 298 -34.75 10.25 -11.03
C HIS A 298 -35.49 10.19 -9.69
N ALA A 299 -35.15 9.20 -8.85
CA ALA A 299 -35.54 9.19 -7.45
C ALA A 299 -34.64 10.15 -6.68
N VAL A 300 -35.09 11.40 -6.52
CA VAL A 300 -34.53 12.37 -5.59
C VAL A 300 -34.96 11.95 -4.17
N ARG A 301 -34.06 11.34 -3.41
CA ARG A 301 -34.22 11.21 -1.95
C ARG A 301 -33.98 12.59 -1.34
N ARG A 302 -35.08 13.27 -1.02
CA ARG A 302 -35.11 14.48 -0.20
C ARG A 302 -34.79 14.07 1.24
N TRP A 303 -33.63 14.49 1.74
CA TRP A 303 -33.25 14.36 3.15
C TRP A 303 -33.79 15.60 3.86
N SER A 304 -34.90 15.45 4.58
CA SER A 304 -35.37 16.45 5.53
C SER A 304 -34.64 16.19 6.86
N GLY A 305 -33.61 16.98 7.13
CA GLY A 305 -32.99 17.08 8.45
C GLY A 305 -33.55 18.32 9.14
N GLU A 306 -34.32 18.08 10.19
CA GLU A 306 -34.92 19.08 11.07
C GLU A 306 -33.85 19.94 11.75
N GLU A 307 -33.89 21.25 11.54
CA GLU A 307 -33.21 22.23 12.38
C GLU A 307 -34.00 22.38 13.69
N GLY A 308 -33.55 21.67 14.71
CA GLY A 308 -34.02 21.81 16.08
C GLY A 308 -33.39 23.03 16.77
N THR A 309 -34.19 24.08 16.88
CA THR A 309 -34.08 25.23 17.76
C THR A 309 -34.02 24.82 19.24
N SER A 310 -32.99 25.21 19.99
CA SER A 310 -32.99 25.48 21.45
C SER A 310 -31.55 25.85 21.87
N HIS A 311 -31.24 26.64 22.89
CA HIS A 311 -31.94 27.63 23.67
C HIS A 311 -30.83 28.54 24.21
N ALA A 312 -31.10 29.84 24.27
CA ALA A 312 -30.28 30.80 24.99
C ALA A 312 -30.19 30.44 26.48
N GLU A 313 -29.00 30.56 27.08
CA GLU A 313 -28.92 30.78 28.52
C GLU A 313 -27.81 31.77 28.89
N ARG A 314 -28.29 32.91 29.42
CA ARG A 314 -27.54 33.93 30.15
C ARG A 314 -27.07 33.34 31.48
N GLY A 315 -25.86 33.67 31.89
CA GLY A 315 -25.42 33.49 33.27
C GLY A 315 -24.22 34.35 33.58
N LYS A 316 -24.48 35.61 33.95
CA LYS A 316 -23.51 36.61 34.41
C LYS A 316 -23.47 36.55 35.95
N ARG A 317 -22.27 36.76 36.52
CA ARG A 317 -21.91 37.16 37.91
C ARG A 317 -21.70 36.05 38.95
N PRO A 318 -20.94 36.32 40.04
CA PRO A 318 -20.32 37.59 40.49
C PRO A 318 -18.98 37.95 39.85
#